data_AF-A0A0C9TP06-F1
#
_entry.id   AF-A0A0C9TP06-F1
#
_cell.length_a   1.000
_cell.length_b   1.000
_cell.length_c   1.000
_cell.angle_alpha   90.00
_cell.angle_beta   90.00
_cell.angle_gamma   90.00
#
_symmetry.space_group_name_H-M   'P 1'
#
loop_
_entity.id
_entity.type
_entity.pdbx_description
1 polymer ?
#
loop_
_entity_poly.entity_id
_entity_poly.type
_entity_poly.pdbx_seq_one_letter_code
_entity_poly.pdbx_strand_id
1 'polypeptide(L)'
;MTTPLPVTSHTTSPLKLTDQTNLLPFRKVITVFFGLALCVVVSTLDSVIIATALPTISASFNAGSVVSWVPAAYMLTSTSFQPLYGRLSDIFGRKAALCLAMVVFMIGSLLSGFSRSIIELIVCRGFAGAGGGGILSMAQIIISDVVSLRDRGKYQGIIGGVD
;
A
#
# COMPACT_ATOMS: atom_id res chain seq x y z
N MET A 1 5.63 -70.37 6.16
CA MET A 1 5.49 -69.65 7.43
C MET A 1 6.51 -68.52 7.45
N THR A 2 6.15 -67.38 6.87
CA THR A 2 6.92 -66.12 6.89
C THR A 2 5.91 -65.03 7.18
N THR A 3 5.91 -64.58 8.42
CA THR A 3 5.01 -63.60 9.00
C THR A 3 5.08 -62.25 8.26
N PRO A 4 3.95 -61.58 7.97
CA PRO A 4 3.97 -60.24 7.41
C PRO A 4 4.57 -59.24 8.40
N LEU A 5 5.36 -58.30 7.89
CA LEU A 5 6.04 -57.25 8.65
C LEU A 5 5.03 -56.31 9.35
N PRO A 6 5.35 -55.79 10.55
CA PRO A 6 4.49 -54.85 11.26
C PRO A 6 4.47 -53.51 10.51
N VAL A 7 3.29 -53.11 10.04
CA VAL A 7 3.06 -51.78 9.49
C VAL A 7 3.16 -50.79 10.66
N THR A 8 4.27 -50.05 10.75
CA THR A 8 4.41 -48.93 11.68
C THR A 8 3.40 -47.86 11.29
N SER A 9 2.35 -47.73 12.09
CA SER A 9 1.41 -46.62 12.06
C SER A 9 2.18 -45.34 12.38
N HIS A 10 2.64 -44.64 11.34
CA HIS A 10 3.01 -43.23 11.49
C HIS A 10 1.76 -42.51 11.99
N THR A 11 1.73 -42.23 13.28
CA THR A 11 0.80 -41.28 13.89
C THR A 11 0.99 -39.97 13.15
N THR A 12 0.15 -39.74 12.14
CA THR A 12 -0.04 -38.44 11.51
C THR A 12 -0.52 -37.53 12.61
N SER A 13 0.44 -36.89 13.28
CA SER A 13 0.20 -35.75 14.13
C SER A 13 -0.74 -34.85 13.34
N PRO A 14 -1.98 -34.59 13.79
CA PRO A 14 -2.91 -33.79 13.01
C PRO A 14 -2.20 -32.48 12.78
N LEU A 15 -1.94 -32.17 11.51
CA LEU A 15 -1.28 -30.95 11.08
C LEU A 15 -2.08 -29.82 11.71
N LYS A 16 -1.59 -29.28 12.83
CA LYS A 16 -2.25 -28.22 13.56
C LYS A 16 -1.98 -26.99 12.72
N LEU A 17 -2.80 -26.78 11.68
CA LEU A 17 -2.89 -25.50 11.00
C LEU A 17 -3.11 -24.51 12.14
N THR A 18 -2.05 -23.79 12.49
CA THR A 18 -2.14 -22.62 13.33
C THR A 18 -2.98 -21.66 12.51
N ASP A 19 -4.29 -21.76 12.72
CA ASP A 19 -5.25 -20.82 12.19
C ASP A 19 -4.96 -19.52 12.94
N GLN A 20 -4.00 -18.75 12.41
CA GLN A 20 -3.77 -17.36 12.78
C GLN A 20 -4.87 -16.47 12.21
N THR A 21 -6.12 -16.96 12.17
CA THR A 21 -7.26 -16.05 12.19
C THR A 21 -7.27 -15.41 13.57
N ASN A 22 -6.51 -14.33 13.70
CA ASN A 22 -6.73 -13.36 14.76
C ASN A 22 -8.11 -12.77 14.50
N LEU A 23 -9.14 -13.42 15.06
CA LEU A 23 -10.53 -13.00 15.04
C LEU A 23 -10.65 -11.73 15.90
N LEU A 24 -10.09 -10.63 15.40
CA LEU A 24 -10.49 -9.31 15.85
C LEU A 24 -12.00 -9.23 15.67
N PRO A 25 -12.76 -8.74 16.67
CA PRO A 25 -14.20 -8.64 16.56
C PRO A 25 -14.55 -7.86 15.28
N PHE A 26 -15.56 -8.32 14.53
CA PHE A 26 -15.96 -7.78 13.22
C PHE A 26 -16.05 -6.22 13.21
N ARG A 27 -16.45 -5.63 14.34
CA ARG A 27 -16.47 -4.19 14.58
C ARG A 27 -15.10 -3.50 14.46
N LYS A 28 -14.03 -4.08 15.03
CA LYS A 28 -12.66 -3.56 14.92
C LYS A 28 -12.11 -3.71 13.51
N VAL A 29 -12.42 -4.82 12.83
CA VAL A 29 -12.03 -5.04 11.43
C VAL A 29 -12.62 -3.97 10.52
N ILE A 30 -13.91 -3.66 10.69
CA ILE A 30 -14.58 -2.58 9.95
C ILE A 30 -13.90 -1.23 10.22
N THR A 31 -13.58 -0.89 11.47
CA THR A 31 -12.91 0.38 11.80
C THR A 31 -11.53 0.49 11.13
N VAL A 32 -10.74 -0.59 11.14
CA VAL A 32 -9.44 -0.63 10.46
C VAL A 32 -9.60 -0.50 8.96
N PHE A 33 -10.58 -1.21 8.38
CA PHE A 33 -10.86 -1.17 6.95
C PHE A 33 -11.30 0.24 6.51
N PHE A 34 -12.15 0.91 7.27
CA PHE A 34 -12.56 2.29 6.99
C PHE A 34 -11.36 3.26 7.02
N GLY A 35 -10.51 3.15 8.05
CA GLY A 35 -9.31 3.99 8.14
C GLY A 35 -8.35 3.74 6.98
N LEU A 36 -8.19 2.48 6.58
CA LEU A 36 -7.35 2.09 5.46
C LEU A 36 -7.90 2.58 4.12
N ALA A 37 -9.20 2.40 3.89
CA ALA A 37 -9.89 2.89 2.70
C ALA A 37 -9.72 4.41 2.58
N LEU A 38 -9.85 5.16 3.68
CA LEU A 38 -9.62 6.60 3.66
C LEU A 38 -8.18 6.97 3.31
N CYS A 39 -7.18 6.21 3.79
CA CYS A 39 -5.79 6.43 3.41
C CYS A 39 -5.55 6.17 1.90
N VAL A 40 -6.16 5.10 1.36
CA VAL A 40 -6.07 4.78 -0.07
C VAL A 40 -6.75 5.88 -0.91
N VAL A 41 -7.97 6.31 -0.55
CA VAL A 41 -8.67 7.44 -1.18
C VAL A 41 -7.78 8.67 -1.24
N VAL A 42 -7.12 9.02 -0.14
CA VAL A 42 -6.25 10.19 -0.10
C VAL A 42 -5.06 10.06 -1.06
N SER A 43 -4.46 8.87 -1.15
CA SER A 43 -3.33 8.61 -2.05
C SER A 43 -3.76 8.60 -3.53
N THR A 44 -4.93 8.07 -3.85
CA THR A 44 -5.45 8.01 -5.22
C THR A 44 -5.91 9.37 -5.68
N LEU A 45 -6.59 10.11 -4.81
CA LEU A 45 -7.02 11.49 -5.05
C LEU A 45 -5.83 12.42 -5.35
N ASP A 46 -4.68 12.27 -4.68
CA ASP A 46 -3.48 13.05 -5.00
C ASP A 46 -2.96 12.77 -6.43
N SER A 47 -3.01 11.51 -6.86
CA SER A 47 -2.61 11.14 -8.22
C SER A 47 -3.57 11.73 -9.27
N VAL A 48 -4.87 11.78 -8.96
CA VAL A 48 -5.91 12.40 -9.81
C VAL A 48 -5.78 13.92 -9.86
N ILE A 49 -5.47 14.57 -8.73
CA ILE A 49 -5.23 16.03 -8.68
C ILE A 49 -4.11 16.40 -9.64
N ILE A 50 -3.00 15.65 -9.66
CA ILE A 50 -1.91 15.94 -10.60
C ILE A 50 -2.32 15.70 -12.04
N ALA A 51 -3.02 14.62 -12.33
CA ALA A 51 -3.47 14.33 -13.68
C ALA A 51 -4.35 15.48 -14.24
N THR A 52 -5.22 16.05 -13.40
CA THR A 52 -6.10 17.16 -13.77
C THR A 52 -5.39 18.51 -13.78
N ALA A 53 -4.42 18.73 -12.89
CA ALA A 53 -3.65 19.97 -12.82
C ALA A 53 -2.47 20.02 -13.81
N LEU A 54 -2.09 18.89 -14.42
CA LEU A 54 -0.94 18.79 -15.32
C LEU A 54 -0.93 19.86 -16.44
N PRO A 55 -2.05 20.15 -17.13
CA PRO A 55 -2.09 21.19 -18.17
C PRO A 55 -1.87 22.60 -17.59
N THR A 56 -2.38 22.86 -16.39
CA THR A 56 -2.18 24.14 -15.70
C THR A 56 -0.73 24.31 -15.24
N ILE A 57 -0.12 23.23 -14.75
CA ILE A 57 1.29 23.20 -14.37
C ILE A 57 2.20 23.40 -15.60
N SER A 58 1.90 22.75 -16.73
CA SER A 58 2.70 22.95 -17.95
C SER A 58 2.63 24.39 -18.46
N ALA A 59 1.43 24.99 -18.45
CA ALA A 59 1.22 26.37 -18.88
C ALA A 59 1.87 27.41 -17.96
N SER A 60 1.75 27.24 -16.62
CA SER A 60 2.27 28.18 -15.63
C SER A 60 3.80 28.19 -15.55
N PHE A 61 4.45 27.04 -15.72
CA PHE A 61 5.91 26.93 -15.67
C PHE A 61 6.59 27.01 -17.04
N ASN A 62 5.82 27.14 -18.14
CA ASN A 62 6.30 26.95 -19.52
C ASN A 62 7.17 25.68 -19.66
N ALA A 63 6.79 24.66 -18.90
CA ALA A 63 7.53 23.43 -18.78
C ALA A 63 7.14 22.55 -19.97
N GLY A 64 7.91 22.61 -21.05
CA GLY A 64 7.68 21.84 -22.28
C GLY A 64 7.69 20.33 -22.03
N SER A 65 8.79 19.65 -22.35
CA SER A 65 8.89 18.19 -22.14
C SER A 65 9.02 17.78 -20.66
N VAL A 66 9.48 18.69 -19.80
CA VAL A 66 9.80 18.40 -18.39
C VAL A 66 8.55 18.09 -17.54
N VAL A 67 7.36 18.57 -17.92
CA VAL A 67 6.13 18.31 -17.15
C VAL A 67 5.77 16.82 -17.08
N SER A 68 6.17 16.03 -18.08
CA SER A 68 5.98 14.57 -18.12
C SER A 68 6.71 13.83 -16.99
N TRP A 69 7.79 14.41 -16.46
CA TRP A 69 8.56 13.83 -15.36
C TRP A 69 7.86 13.93 -14.00
N VAL A 70 6.85 14.80 -13.88
CA VAL A 70 6.08 14.98 -12.63
C VAL A 70 5.38 13.67 -12.20
N PRO A 71 4.50 13.08 -13.03
CA PRO A 71 3.91 11.78 -12.70
C PRO A 71 4.94 10.63 -12.76
N ALA A 72 5.94 10.72 -13.64
CA ALA A 72 6.96 9.66 -13.77
C ALA A 72 7.80 9.50 -12.50
N ALA A 73 8.23 10.61 -11.87
CA ALA A 73 8.99 10.56 -10.62
C ALA A 73 8.19 9.97 -9.46
N TYR A 74 6.89 10.27 -9.41
CA TYR A 74 5.98 9.66 -8.43
C TYR A 74 5.87 8.14 -8.65
N MET A 75 5.68 7.68 -9.88
CA MET A 75 5.57 6.24 -10.19
C MET A 75 6.89 5.49 -9.95
N LEU A 76 8.02 6.10 -10.30
CA LEU A 76 9.34 5.51 -10.12
C LEU A 76 9.65 5.29 -8.64
N THR A 77 9.38 6.30 -7.82
CA THR A 77 9.57 6.21 -6.37
C THR A 77 8.55 5.27 -5.73
N SER A 78 7.26 5.37 -6.08
CA SER A 78 6.25 4.47 -5.52
C SER A 78 6.57 2.99 -5.76
N THR A 79 7.02 2.65 -6.97
CA THR A 79 7.42 1.28 -7.33
C THR A 79 8.69 0.85 -6.63
N SER A 80 9.67 1.75 -6.47
CA SER A 80 10.93 1.46 -5.76
C SER A 80 10.71 1.22 -4.26
N PHE A 81 9.77 1.94 -3.64
CA PHE A 81 9.51 1.89 -2.21
C PHE A 81 8.49 0.82 -1.80
N GLN A 82 7.61 0.38 -2.69
CA GLN A 82 6.67 -0.73 -2.44
C GLN A 82 7.29 -1.94 -1.72
N PRO A 83 8.38 -2.57 -2.20
CA PRO A 83 8.98 -3.72 -1.52
C PRO A 83 9.66 -3.35 -0.20
N LEU A 84 10.17 -2.12 -0.07
CA LEU A 84 10.80 -1.63 1.15
C LEU A 84 9.79 -1.58 2.31
N TYR A 85 8.57 -1.11 2.03
CA TYR A 85 7.49 -1.08 3.02
C TYR A 85 7.05 -2.48 3.44
N GLY A 86 7.12 -3.48 2.56
CA GLY A 86 6.88 -4.88 2.91
C GLY A 86 7.78 -5.35 4.07
N ARG A 87 9.09 -5.18 3.92
CA ARG A 87 10.07 -5.50 4.98
C ARG A 87 9.91 -4.63 6.22
N LEU A 88 9.65 -3.32 6.06
CA LEU A 88 9.41 -2.42 7.19
C LEU A 88 8.19 -2.85 8.00
N SER A 89 7.13 -3.33 7.35
CA SER A 89 5.92 -3.81 8.00
C SER A 89 6.15 -5.06 8.85
N ASP A 90 7.10 -5.90 8.44
CA ASP A 90 7.52 -7.10 9.16
C ASP A 90 8.29 -6.79 10.43
N ILE A 91 9.12 -5.75 10.41
CA ILE A 91 9.98 -5.37 11.54
C ILE A 91 9.25 -4.46 12.55
N PHE A 92 8.62 -3.39 12.07
CA PHE A 92 8.00 -2.36 12.91
C PHE A 92 6.51 -2.60 13.19
N GLY A 93 5.91 -3.57 12.52
CA GLY A 93 4.48 -3.85 12.57
C GLY A 93 3.67 -3.02 11.56
N ARG A 94 2.46 -3.51 11.27
CA ARG A 94 1.62 -3.03 10.15
C ARG A 94 1.14 -1.60 10.37
N LYS A 95 0.70 -1.27 11.59
CA LYS A 95 0.22 0.08 11.94
C LYS A 95 1.33 1.14 11.86
N ALA A 96 2.53 0.82 12.36
CA ALA A 96 3.64 1.76 12.36
C ALA A 96 4.14 2.04 10.94
N ALA A 97 4.24 1.00 10.10
CA ALA A 97 4.62 1.15 8.70
C ALA A 97 3.61 2.00 7.90
N LEU A 98 2.31 1.78 8.10
CA LEU A 98 1.26 2.61 7.48
C LEU A 98 1.36 4.07 7.94
N CYS A 99 1.55 4.31 9.25
CA CYS A 99 1.70 5.65 9.80
C CYS A 99 2.93 6.37 9.23
N LEU A 100 4.06 5.67 9.10
CA LEU A 100 5.28 6.21 8.50
C LEU A 100 5.06 6.60 7.04
N ALA A 101 4.42 5.73 6.25
CA ALA A 101 4.07 6.03 4.86
C ALA A 101 3.17 7.27 4.76
N MET A 102 2.19 7.40 5.66
CA MET A 102 1.27 8.54 5.74
C MET A 102 2.01 9.85 6.08
N VAL A 103 2.95 9.82 7.03
CA VAL A 103 3.76 10.99 7.39
C VAL A 103 4.64 11.43 6.22
N VAL A 104 5.31 10.48 5.56
CA VAL A 104 6.15 10.77 4.37
C VAL A 104 5.31 11.37 3.24
N PHE A 105 4.13 10.80 2.99
CA PHE A 105 3.19 11.32 2.00
C PHE A 105 2.75 12.76 2.35
N MET A 106 2.35 13.00 3.60
CA MET A 106 1.89 14.32 4.05
C MET A 106 2.97 15.39 3.93
N ILE A 107 4.22 15.06 4.30
CA ILE A 107 5.37 15.96 4.14
C ILE A 107 5.62 16.22 2.65
N GLY A 108 5.65 15.18 1.81
CA GLY A 108 5.85 15.32 0.37
C GLY A 108 4.79 16.19 -0.30
N SER A 109 3.51 15.97 0.04
CA SER A 109 2.39 16.78 -0.45
C SER A 109 2.48 18.23 0.02
N LEU A 110 2.84 18.47 1.29
CA LEU A 110 3.02 19.82 1.81
C LEU A 110 4.15 20.56 1.08
N LEU A 111 5.30 19.91 0.89
CA LEU A 111 6.42 20.46 0.14
C LEU A 111 6.03 20.76 -1.32
N SER A 112 5.20 19.91 -1.94
CA SER A 112 4.74 20.13 -3.31
C SER A 112 3.88 21.40 -3.46
N GLY A 113 3.16 21.81 -2.40
CA GLY A 113 2.38 23.05 -2.39
C GLY A 113 3.22 24.33 -2.28
N PHE A 114 4.43 24.25 -1.72
CA PHE A 114 5.36 25.38 -1.61
C PHE A 114 6.32 25.50 -2.80
N SER A 115 6.29 24.54 -3.72
CA SER A 115 7.21 24.47 -4.84
C SER A 115 7.12 25.68 -5.76
N ARG A 116 8.28 26.32 -6.03
CA ARG A 116 8.37 27.51 -6.91
C ARG A 116 8.94 27.19 -8.30
N SER A 117 9.36 25.95 -8.53
CA SER A 117 9.94 25.49 -9.80
C SER A 117 9.43 24.11 -10.17
N ILE A 118 9.39 23.81 -11.47
CA ILE A 118 9.00 22.48 -11.99
C ILE A 118 9.92 21.36 -11.45
N ILE A 119 11.21 21.64 -11.29
CA ILE A 119 12.19 20.65 -10.80
C ILE A 119 11.95 20.35 -9.32
N GLU A 120 11.72 21.40 -8.54
CA GLU A 120 11.42 21.28 -7.12
C GLU A 120 10.12 20.50 -6.91
N LEU A 121 9.11 20.74 -7.76
CA LEU A 121 7.85 19.99 -7.79
C LEU A 121 8.09 18.50 -8.08
N ILE A 122 8.95 18.17 -9.05
CA ILE A 122 9.32 16.79 -9.40
C ILE A 122 9.99 16.08 -8.21
N VAL A 123 10.93 16.76 -7.53
CA VAL A 123 11.61 16.19 -6.35
C VAL A 123 10.61 15.97 -5.21
N CYS A 124 9.78 16.97 -4.90
CA CYS A 124 8.73 16.85 -3.89
C CYS A 124 7.75 15.71 -4.22
N ARG A 125 7.45 15.51 -5.51
CA ARG A 125 6.62 14.42 -6.01
C ARG A 125 7.27 13.05 -5.87
N GLY A 126 8.58 12.96 -6.02
CA GLY A 126 9.33 11.76 -5.67
C GLY A 126 9.20 11.41 -4.18
N PHE A 127 9.26 12.41 -3.28
CA PHE A 127 9.00 12.19 -1.85
C PHE A 127 7.57 11.76 -1.56
N ALA A 128 6.58 12.41 -2.19
CA ALA A 128 5.18 12.01 -2.06
C ALA A 128 4.94 10.58 -2.61
N GLY A 129 5.57 10.22 -3.72
CA GLY A 129 5.48 8.88 -4.33
C GLY A 129 6.05 7.78 -3.44
N ALA A 130 7.15 8.06 -2.74
CA ALA A 130 7.68 7.16 -1.72
C ALA A 130 6.65 6.88 -0.60
N GLY A 131 5.87 7.89 -0.20
CA GLY A 131 4.77 7.72 0.78
C GLY A 131 3.55 6.99 0.19
N GLY A 132 3.06 7.45 -0.96
CA GLY A 132 1.85 6.93 -1.61
C GLY A 132 1.95 5.46 -2.02
N GLY A 133 3.11 5.05 -2.57
CA GLY A 133 3.37 3.63 -2.87
C GLY A 133 3.39 2.75 -1.61
N GLY A 134 3.87 3.30 -0.49
CA GLY A 134 3.84 2.65 0.81
C GLY A 134 2.43 2.47 1.36
N ILE A 135 1.57 3.49 1.24
CA ILE A 135 0.16 3.43 1.66
C ILE A 135 -0.57 2.32 0.89
N LEU A 136 -0.39 2.28 -0.43
CA LEU A 136 -1.06 1.29 -1.29
C LEU A 136 -0.57 -0.13 -1.00
N SER A 137 0.74 -0.32 -0.84
CA SER A 137 1.31 -1.63 -0.48
C SER A 137 0.85 -2.10 0.90
N MET A 138 0.88 -1.21 1.91
CA MET A 138 0.41 -1.51 3.25
C MET A 138 -1.08 -1.84 3.27
N ALA A 139 -1.87 -1.17 2.44
CA ALA A 139 -3.29 -1.48 2.33
C ALA A 139 -3.51 -2.93 1.85
N GLN A 140 -2.82 -3.34 0.77
CA GLN A 140 -2.93 -4.71 0.26
C GLN A 140 -2.43 -5.75 1.27
N ILE A 141 -1.37 -5.45 2.03
CA ILE A 141 -0.85 -6.33 3.09
C ILE A 141 -1.83 -6.46 4.25
N ILE A 142 -2.37 -5.36 4.75
CA ILE A 142 -3.34 -5.37 5.87
C ILE A 142 -4.63 -6.10 5.47
N ILE A 143 -5.13 -5.89 4.26
CA ILE A 143 -6.30 -6.61 3.74
C ILE A 143 -6.00 -8.11 3.66
N SER A 144 -4.81 -8.47 3.19
CA SER A 144 -4.36 -9.86 3.09
C SER A 144 -4.25 -10.55 4.46
N ASP A 145 -3.86 -9.81 5.50
CA ASP A 145 -3.72 -10.31 6.87
C ASP A 145 -5.09 -10.44 7.59
N VAL A 146 -6.07 -9.58 7.24
CA VAL A 146 -7.36 -9.49 7.95
C VAL A 146 -8.48 -10.27 7.26
N VAL A 147 -8.43 -10.45 5.93
CA VAL A 147 -9.48 -11.09 5.14
C VAL A 147 -9.09 -12.52 4.74
N SER A 148 -9.94 -13.49 5.09
CA SER A 148 -9.88 -14.89 4.63
C SER A 148 -9.80 -14.98 3.10
N LEU A 149 -8.98 -15.91 2.58
CA LEU A 149 -8.78 -16.16 1.14
C LEU A 149 -10.09 -16.29 0.34
N ARG A 150 -11.19 -16.71 0.99
CA ARG A 150 -12.50 -16.91 0.36
C ARG A 150 -13.27 -15.61 0.09
N ASP A 151 -13.04 -14.58 0.89
CA ASP A 151 -13.68 -13.26 0.78
C ASP A 151 -12.75 -12.18 0.21
N ARG A 152 -11.46 -12.47 0.02
CA ARG A 152 -10.47 -11.52 -0.56
C ARG A 152 -10.96 -10.87 -1.83
N GLY A 153 -11.64 -11.61 -2.72
CA GLY A 153 -12.19 -11.06 -3.97
C GLY A 153 -13.26 -9.98 -3.77
N LYS A 154 -14.11 -10.09 -2.74
CA LYS A 154 -15.12 -9.06 -2.44
C LYS A 154 -14.49 -7.80 -1.85
N TYR A 155 -13.55 -7.95 -0.91
CA TYR A 155 -12.90 -6.81 -0.26
C TYR A 155 -11.87 -6.12 -1.17
N GLN A 156 -11.12 -6.87 -1.98
CA GLN A 156 -10.29 -6.30 -3.05
C GLN A 156 -11.16 -5.63 -4.12
N GLY A 157 -12.36 -6.13 -4.42
CA GLY A 157 -13.29 -5.44 -5.32
C GLY A 157 -13.79 -4.10 -4.76
N ILE A 158 -14.04 -4.01 -3.45
CA ILE A 158 -14.47 -2.75 -2.79
C ILE A 158 -13.32 -1.73 -2.78
N ILE A 159 -12.09 -2.14 -2.43
CA ILE A 159 -10.91 -1.25 -2.43
C ILE A 159 -10.51 -0.90 -3.86
N GLY A 160 -10.59 -1.85 -4.79
CA GLY A 160 -10.34 -1.61 -6.21
C GLY A 160 -11.40 -0.74 -6.89
N GLY A 161 -12.55 -0.49 -6.24
CA GLY A 161 -13.50 0.55 -6.66
C GLY A 161 -13.17 1.95 -6.12
N VAL A 162 -12.19 2.06 -5.22
CA VAL A 162 -11.67 3.30 -4.64
C VAL A 162 -10.39 3.77 -5.32
N ASP A 163 -9.58 2.83 -5.82
CA ASP A 163 -8.43 3.06 -6.72
C ASP A 163 -8.88 3.47 -8.14
#